data_AF-A0A379W498-F1
#
_entry.id   AF-A0A379W498-F1
#
_cell.length_a   1.000
_cell.length_b   1.000
_cell.length_c   1.000
_cell.angle_alpha   90.00
_cell.angle_beta   90.00
_cell.angle_gamma   90.00
#
_symmetry.space_group_name_H-M   'P 1'
#
loop_
_entity.id
_entity.type
_entity.pdbx_description
1 polymer ?
#
loop_
_entity_poly.entity_id
_entity_poly.type
_entity_poly.pdbx_seq_one_letter_code
_entity_poly.pdbx_strand_id
1 'polypeptide(L)'
;MATELTWHDVLADEKQQPYFINTLHTVAGERQSGITVYPPQKDVFNAFRFTELGDVKVVILGQDPYHGPGQAHGLAFSVRPGIAPPPSLVNMYKELKPPFPALSAPRTVYLESWARQGVLLLNTVLTVRAGQAHSQCQPGVGNFYG
;
A
#
# COMPACT_ATOMS: atom_id res chain seq x y z
N MET A 1 12.78 -30.36 -2.03
CA MET A 1 12.60 -28.95 -2.40
C MET A 1 11.74 -28.35 -1.30
N ALA A 2 12.25 -27.41 -0.51
CA ALA A 2 11.41 -26.71 0.45
C ALA A 2 10.46 -25.81 -0.36
N THR A 3 9.15 -26.00 -0.20
CA THR A 3 8.17 -25.10 -0.80
C THR A 3 8.31 -23.75 -0.11
N GLU A 4 8.69 -22.72 -0.85
CA GLU A 4 8.74 -21.37 -0.28
C GLU A 4 7.32 -20.93 0.07
N LEU A 5 7.15 -20.42 1.30
CA LEU A 5 5.86 -19.95 1.79
C LEU A 5 5.42 -18.72 0.99
N THR A 6 4.18 -18.74 0.51
CA THR A 6 3.57 -17.60 -0.18
C THR A 6 2.64 -16.81 0.73
N TRP A 7 2.29 -15.60 0.33
CA TRP A 7 1.22 -14.82 0.98
C TRP A 7 -0.13 -15.54 0.93
N HIS A 8 -0.37 -16.38 -0.08
CA HIS A 8 -1.60 -17.17 -0.14
C HIS A 8 -1.62 -18.20 1.00
N ASP A 9 -0.51 -18.88 1.24
CA ASP A 9 -0.42 -19.92 2.27
C ASP A 9 -0.63 -19.35 3.67
N VAL A 10 -0.07 -18.18 3.96
CA VAL A 10 -0.13 -17.59 5.31
C VAL A 10 -1.38 -16.72 5.55
N LEU A 11 -1.96 -16.12 4.50
CA LEU A 11 -3.15 -15.27 4.63
C LEU A 11 -4.46 -15.99 4.25
N ALA A 12 -4.41 -17.27 3.90
CA ALA A 12 -5.61 -18.04 3.55
C ALA A 12 -6.65 -18.01 4.68
N ASP A 13 -6.20 -18.29 5.91
CA ASP A 13 -7.06 -18.30 7.10
C ASP A 13 -7.48 -16.89 7.51
N GLU A 14 -6.59 -15.91 7.35
CA GLU A 14 -6.87 -14.51 7.68
C GLU A 14 -7.98 -13.93 6.79
N LYS A 15 -7.97 -14.29 5.50
CA LYS A 15 -9.00 -13.85 4.53
C LYS A 15 -10.39 -14.39 4.85
N GLN A 16 -10.48 -15.47 5.64
CA GLN A 16 -11.75 -16.07 6.05
C GLN A 16 -12.30 -15.45 7.34
N GLN A 17 -11.51 -14.64 8.04
CA GLN A 17 -11.95 -14.05 9.30
C GLN A 17 -13.13 -13.07 9.07
N PRO A 18 -14.12 -13.04 9.97
CA PRO A 18 -15.30 -12.19 9.82
C PRO A 18 -14.97 -10.71 9.62
N TYR A 19 -13.95 -10.20 10.32
CA TYR A 19 -13.56 -8.79 10.21
C TYR A 19 -13.01 -8.46 8.81
N PHE A 20 -12.24 -9.38 8.20
CA PHE A 20 -11.65 -9.20 6.88
C PHE A 20 -12.73 -9.20 5.80
N ILE A 21 -13.64 -10.18 5.88
CA ILE A 21 -14.80 -10.31 4.99
C ILE A 21 -15.69 -9.06 5.10
N ASN A 22 -16.04 -8.64 6.32
CA ASN A 22 -16.84 -7.44 6.55
C ASN A 22 -16.18 -6.19 5.99
N THR A 23 -14.86 -6.05 6.13
CA THR A 23 -14.11 -4.90 5.58
C THR A 23 -14.18 -4.86 4.06
N LEU A 24 -14.03 -6.01 3.38
CA LEU A 24 -14.21 -6.09 1.93
C LEU A 24 -15.64 -5.73 1.50
N HIS A 25 -16.65 -6.25 2.20
CA HIS A 25 -18.05 -5.95 1.91
C HIS A 25 -18.38 -4.46 2.10
N THR A 26 -17.90 -3.84 3.17
CA THR A 26 -18.09 -2.41 3.42
C THR A 26 -17.47 -1.57 2.31
N VAL A 27 -16.21 -1.83 1.95
CA VAL A 27 -15.53 -1.12 0.86
C VAL A 27 -16.24 -1.33 -0.48
N ALA A 28 -16.71 -2.55 -0.76
CA ALA A 28 -17.46 -2.82 -1.97
C ALA A 28 -18.81 -2.07 -2.00
N GLY A 29 -19.53 -2.04 -0.89
CA GLY A 29 -20.78 -1.31 -0.73
C GLY A 29 -20.60 0.21 -0.92
N GLU A 30 -19.53 0.78 -0.38
CA GLU A 30 -19.18 2.19 -0.59
C GLU A 30 -18.93 2.51 -2.07
N ARG A 31 -18.18 1.65 -2.76
CA ARG A 31 -17.92 1.84 -4.20
C ARG A 31 -19.22 1.77 -5.01
N GLN A 32 -20.11 0.85 -4.66
CA GLN A 32 -21.41 0.68 -5.33
C GLN A 32 -22.37 1.84 -5.05
N SER A 33 -22.29 2.48 -3.88
CA SER A 33 -23.10 3.65 -3.53
C SER A 33 -22.57 4.96 -4.15
N GLY A 34 -21.51 4.90 -4.95
CA GLY A 34 -20.91 6.04 -5.62
C GLY A 34 -19.83 6.76 -4.82
N ILE A 35 -19.46 6.24 -3.63
CA ILE A 35 -18.35 6.79 -2.86
C ILE A 35 -17.03 6.40 -3.54
N THR A 36 -16.20 7.39 -3.81
CA THR A 36 -14.86 7.14 -4.37
C THR A 36 -13.93 6.66 -3.26
N VAL A 37 -13.43 5.43 -3.40
CA VAL A 37 -12.47 4.81 -2.48
C VAL A 37 -11.16 4.53 -3.21
N TYR A 38 -10.04 4.93 -2.62
CA TYR A 38 -8.69 4.71 -3.12
C TYR A 38 -7.95 3.62 -2.31
N PRO A 39 -7.00 2.90 -2.92
CA PRO A 39 -6.74 2.85 -4.37
C PRO A 39 -7.86 2.10 -5.11
N PRO A 40 -7.85 1.99 -6.45
CA PRO A 40 -8.73 1.09 -7.18
C PRO A 40 -8.66 -0.35 -6.65
N GLN A 41 -9.76 -1.11 -6.69
CA GLN A 41 -9.84 -2.45 -6.09
C GLN A 41 -8.71 -3.39 -6.50
N LYS A 42 -8.33 -3.36 -7.79
CA LYS A 42 -7.22 -4.18 -8.34
C LYS A 42 -5.84 -3.88 -7.75
N ASP A 43 -5.69 -2.69 -7.15
CA ASP A 43 -4.43 -2.19 -6.64
C ASP A 43 -4.30 -2.36 -5.12
N VAL A 44 -5.38 -2.65 -4.38
CA VAL A 44 -5.42 -2.69 -2.90
C VAL A 44 -4.31 -3.57 -2.30
N PHE A 45 -4.03 -4.71 -2.93
CA PHE A 45 -3.06 -5.69 -2.45
C PHE A 45 -1.74 -5.69 -3.25
N ASN A 46 -1.40 -4.60 -3.95
CA ASN A 46 -0.19 -4.56 -4.79
C ASN A 46 1.11 -4.78 -4.00
N ALA A 47 1.22 -4.36 -2.73
CA ALA A 47 2.38 -4.63 -1.88
C ALA A 47 2.73 -6.14 -1.83
N PHE A 48 1.71 -6.97 -1.61
CA PHE A 48 1.84 -8.43 -1.57
C PHE A 48 2.10 -9.04 -2.96
N ARG A 49 1.55 -8.43 -4.02
CA ARG A 49 1.75 -8.91 -5.40
C ARG A 49 3.15 -8.64 -5.94
N PHE A 50 3.78 -7.55 -5.51
CA PHE A 50 5.11 -7.17 -5.99
C PHE A 50 6.25 -7.70 -5.11
N THR A 51 5.95 -8.11 -3.89
CA THR A 51 6.93 -8.64 -2.93
C THR A 51 6.36 -9.92 -2.34
N GLU A 52 6.74 -11.09 -2.84
CA GLU A 52 6.29 -12.37 -2.29
C GLU A 52 6.88 -12.58 -0.88
N LEU A 53 6.24 -13.39 -0.04
CA LEU A 53 6.63 -13.53 1.37
C LEU A 53 8.10 -13.97 1.54
N GLY A 54 8.55 -14.94 0.73
CA GLY A 54 9.95 -15.40 0.74
C GLY A 54 10.97 -14.36 0.24
N ASP A 55 10.52 -13.37 -0.54
CA ASP A 55 11.39 -12.33 -1.12
C ASP A 55 11.55 -11.09 -0.22
N VAL A 56 10.82 -11.02 0.90
CA VAL A 56 10.85 -9.85 1.80
C VAL A 56 12.22 -9.72 2.46
N LYS A 57 12.86 -8.56 2.25
CA LYS A 57 14.14 -8.17 2.86
C LYS A 57 14.01 -6.99 3.80
N VAL A 58 13.14 -6.04 3.44
CA VAL A 58 12.91 -4.80 4.19
C VAL A 58 11.40 -4.54 4.24
N VAL A 59 10.90 -4.10 5.39
CA VAL A 59 9.51 -3.66 5.54
C VAL A 59 9.49 -2.17 5.85
N ILE A 60 8.72 -1.41 5.07
CA ILE A 60 8.48 0.02 5.29
C ILE A 60 6.97 0.19 5.48
N LEU A 61 6.59 0.67 6.67
CA LEU A 61 5.19 0.84 7.05
C LEU A 61 4.73 2.28 6.81
N GLY A 62 3.64 2.43 6.06
CA GLY A 62 2.85 3.66 5.97
C GLY A 62 1.56 3.54 6.79
N GLN A 63 0.87 4.66 6.99
CA GLN A 63 -0.41 4.68 7.71
C GLN A 63 -1.57 4.45 6.73
N ASP A 64 -1.87 5.47 5.93
CA ASP A 64 -3.04 5.53 5.05
C ASP A 64 -2.57 5.53 3.57
N PRO A 65 -3.38 5.00 2.63
CA PRO A 65 -3.20 5.32 1.23
C PRO A 65 -3.41 6.81 0.98
N TYR A 66 -2.79 7.34 -0.07
CA TYR A 66 -3.10 8.70 -0.53
C TYR A 66 -4.58 8.83 -0.95
N HIS A 67 -5.23 9.90 -0.53
CA HIS A 67 -6.66 10.15 -0.73
C HIS A 67 -6.99 11.01 -1.97
N GLY A 68 -5.97 11.36 -2.78
CA GLY A 68 -6.13 12.12 -4.02
C GLY A 68 -6.25 11.24 -5.27
N PRO A 69 -6.92 11.73 -6.33
CA PRO A 69 -7.10 10.99 -7.57
C PRO A 69 -5.77 10.60 -8.21
N GLY A 70 -5.63 9.33 -8.57
CA GLY A 70 -4.45 8.79 -9.25
C GLY A 70 -3.19 8.67 -8.38
N GLN A 71 -3.24 9.05 -7.10
CA GLN A 71 -2.06 9.01 -6.22
C GLN A 71 -1.80 7.59 -5.72
N ALA A 72 -2.71 7.02 -4.95
CA ALA A 72 -2.54 5.70 -4.34
C ALA A 72 -2.64 4.58 -5.38
N HIS A 73 -1.75 3.60 -5.25
CA HIS A 73 -1.73 2.39 -6.09
C HIS A 73 -1.31 1.13 -5.31
N GLY A 74 -1.51 1.13 -3.99
CA GLY A 74 -1.32 -0.05 -3.14
C GLY A 74 0.10 -0.30 -2.65
N LEU A 75 0.98 0.69 -2.76
CA LEU A 75 2.31 0.70 -2.13
C LEU A 75 2.42 1.92 -1.21
N ALA A 76 2.92 1.73 0.01
CA ALA A 76 3.20 2.81 0.93
C ALA A 76 4.18 3.84 0.32
N PHE A 77 3.95 5.13 0.59
CA PHE A 77 4.76 6.28 0.12
C PHE A 77 4.87 6.48 -1.40
N SER A 78 4.45 5.52 -2.21
CA SER A 78 4.58 5.57 -3.66
C SER A 78 3.35 6.20 -4.33
N VAL A 79 3.60 6.99 -5.37
CA VAL A 79 2.55 7.53 -6.24
C VAL A 79 2.76 7.14 -7.70
N ARG A 80 1.68 7.17 -8.51
CA ARG A 80 1.76 6.85 -9.94
C ARG A 80 2.65 7.85 -10.70
N PRO A 81 3.28 7.44 -11.82
CA PRO A 81 4.02 8.35 -12.69
C PRO A 81 3.15 9.54 -13.14
N GLY A 82 3.75 10.74 -13.19
CA GLY A 82 3.05 11.98 -13.56
C GLY A 82 2.38 12.70 -12.39
N ILE A 83 2.32 12.09 -11.20
CA ILE A 83 1.87 12.73 -9.97
C ILE A 83 3.06 13.41 -9.26
N ALA A 84 2.83 14.61 -8.72
CA ALA A 84 3.85 15.31 -7.94
C ALA A 84 4.27 14.50 -6.69
N PRO A 85 5.56 14.46 -6.33
CA PRO A 85 6.04 13.76 -5.15
C PRO A 85 5.37 14.30 -3.88
N PRO A 86 4.77 13.45 -3.04
CA PRO A 86 4.28 13.84 -1.73
C PRO A 86 5.42 14.34 -0.82
N PRO A 87 5.16 15.27 0.11
CA PRO A 87 6.19 15.80 1.02
C PRO A 87 6.94 14.71 1.78
N SER A 88 6.26 13.66 2.23
CA SER A 88 6.88 12.53 2.94
C SER A 88 7.92 11.81 2.07
N LEU A 89 7.60 11.56 0.79
CA LEU A 89 8.52 10.93 -0.15
C LEU A 89 9.70 11.84 -0.49
N VAL A 90 9.47 13.15 -0.63
CA VAL A 90 10.56 14.13 -0.80
C VAL A 90 11.51 14.07 0.39
N ASN A 91 10.99 14.00 1.60
CA ASN A 91 11.80 13.92 2.81
C ASN A 91 12.59 12.60 2.86
N MET A 92 11.99 11.46 2.51
CA MET A 92 12.72 10.18 2.39
C MET A 92 13.91 10.29 1.42
N TYR A 93 13.74 10.91 0.25
CA TYR A 93 14.83 11.10 -0.69
C TYR A 93 15.90 12.09 -0.22
N LYS A 94 15.52 13.11 0.57
CA LYS A 94 16.48 14.00 1.22
C LYS A 94 17.35 13.25 2.21
N GLU A 95 16.76 12.39 3.04
CA GLU A 95 17.49 11.57 4.02
C GLU A 95 18.37 10.50 3.36
N LEU A 96 17.99 9.99 2.20
CA LEU A 96 18.79 9.02 1.44
C LEU A 96 20.02 9.65 0.75
N LYS A 97 20.02 10.96 0.51
CA LYS A 97 21.07 11.63 -0.27
C LYS A 97 22.44 11.69 0.45
N PRO A 98 22.56 12.06 1.75
CA PRO A 98 23.85 12.09 2.44
C PRO A 98 24.61 10.75 2.46
N PRO A 99 24.00 9.59 2.77
CA PRO A 99 24.71 8.32 2.77
C PRO A 99 25.02 7.79 1.37
N PHE A 100 24.29 8.25 0.34
CA PHE A 100 24.44 7.79 -1.03
C PHE A 100 24.55 8.98 -1.99
N PRO A 101 25.66 9.73 -1.97
CA PRO A 101 25.82 10.95 -2.78
C PRO A 101 25.75 10.70 -4.29
N ALA A 102 25.99 9.46 -4.74
CA ALA A 102 25.86 9.03 -6.13
C ALA A 102 24.40 8.73 -6.55
N LEU A 103 23.44 8.68 -5.62
CA LEU A 103 22.02 8.61 -5.99
C LEU A 103 21.64 9.92 -6.67
N SER A 104 21.41 9.85 -7.99
CA SER A 104 20.78 10.94 -8.72
C SER A 104 19.43 11.28 -8.09
N ALA A 105 19.01 12.55 -8.18
CA ALA A 105 17.67 12.96 -7.77
C ALA A 105 16.62 11.94 -8.24
N PRO A 106 15.62 11.61 -7.41
CA PRO A 106 14.70 10.52 -7.70
C PRO A 106 14.07 10.69 -9.07
N ARG A 107 14.50 9.84 -10.03
CA ARG A 107 13.96 9.84 -11.39
C ARG A 107 12.49 9.44 -11.41
N THR A 108 12.02 8.77 -10.35
CA THR A 108 10.65 8.29 -10.24
C THR A 108 10.16 8.34 -8.79
N VAL A 109 8.89 8.72 -8.66
CA VAL A 109 8.09 8.69 -7.43
C VAL A 109 7.28 7.38 -7.31
N TYR A 110 7.45 6.51 -8.31
CA TYR A 110 6.86 5.21 -8.42
C TYR A 110 7.87 4.15 -7.95
N LEU A 111 7.60 3.54 -6.79
CA LEU A 111 8.53 2.70 -6.03
C LEU A 111 8.34 1.20 -6.31
N GLU A 112 7.70 0.82 -7.43
CA GLU A 112 7.56 -0.58 -7.82
C GLU A 112 8.93 -1.28 -7.92
N SER A 113 9.97 -0.57 -8.37
CA SER A 113 11.32 -1.11 -8.45
C SER A 113 11.88 -1.52 -7.09
N TRP A 114 11.48 -0.85 -6.01
CA TRP A 114 11.88 -1.24 -4.64
C TRP A 114 11.12 -2.49 -4.20
N ALA A 115 9.81 -2.55 -4.46
CA ALA A 115 8.99 -3.71 -4.14
C ALA A 115 9.54 -4.99 -4.79
N ARG A 116 9.85 -4.94 -6.08
CA ARG A 116 10.45 -6.06 -6.82
C ARG A 116 11.84 -6.50 -6.33
N GLN A 117 12.51 -5.69 -5.49
CA GLN A 117 13.81 -6.01 -4.91
C GLN A 117 13.71 -6.59 -3.49
N GLY A 118 12.49 -6.77 -2.97
CA GLY A 118 12.24 -7.30 -1.62
C GLY A 118 11.84 -6.25 -0.59
N VAL A 119 11.50 -5.01 -1.01
CA VAL A 119 11.04 -3.96 -0.09
C VAL A 119 9.52 -3.96 0.00
N LEU A 120 8.98 -4.55 1.08
CA LEU A 120 7.55 -4.56 1.34
C LEU A 120 7.08 -3.16 1.80
N LEU A 121 6.45 -2.42 0.89
CA LEU A 121 5.87 -1.09 1.12
C LEU A 121 4.41 -1.21 1.55
N LEU A 122 4.15 -1.42 2.83
CA LEU A 122 2.83 -1.78 3.35
C LEU A 122 2.17 -0.64 4.14
N ASN A 123 0.93 -0.29 3.80
CA ASN A 123 0.14 0.59 4.66
C ASN A 123 -0.61 -0.23 5.71
N THR A 124 -0.74 0.30 6.94
CA THR A 124 -1.55 -0.32 8.00
C THR A 124 -3.05 -0.26 7.69
N VAL A 125 -3.47 0.62 6.79
CA VAL A 125 -4.79 0.60 6.17
C VAL A 125 -4.66 0.56 4.66
N LEU A 126 -5.46 -0.29 4.03
CA LEU A 126 -5.32 -0.57 2.60
C LEU A 126 -6.25 0.27 1.73
N THR A 127 -7.25 0.94 2.30
CA THR A 127 -8.22 1.76 1.56
C THR A 127 -8.62 3.04 2.29
N VAL A 128 -8.89 4.11 1.55
CA VAL A 128 -9.33 5.42 2.07
C VAL A 128 -10.39 6.04 1.17
N ARG A 129 -11.32 6.82 1.74
CA ARG A 129 -12.29 7.58 0.94
C ARG A 129 -11.64 8.83 0.34
N ALA A 130 -12.07 9.23 -0.86
CA ALA A 130 -11.57 10.42 -1.51
C ALA A 130 -11.80 11.68 -0.65
N GLY A 131 -10.76 12.50 -0.49
CA GLY A 131 -10.85 13.77 0.25
C GLY A 131 -10.99 13.65 1.77
N GLN A 132 -11.03 12.43 2.33
CA GLN A 132 -11.10 12.20 3.77
C GLN A 132 -9.77 11.61 4.27
N ALA A 133 -8.78 12.48 4.49
CA ALA A 133 -7.56 12.11 5.21
C ALA A 133 -7.93 11.59 6.62
N HIS A 134 -7.29 10.51 7.10
CA HIS A 134 -7.56 9.92 8.40
C HIS A 134 -9.02 9.49 8.65
N SER A 135 -9.68 8.90 7.65
CA SER A 135 -10.90 8.10 7.92
C SER A 135 -10.61 6.83 8.75
N GLN A 136 -9.33 6.59 9.08
CA GLN A 136 -8.83 5.60 10.05
C GLN A 136 -9.31 5.90 11.46
N CYS A 137 -10.53 5.44 11.77
CA CYS A 137 -10.90 4.80 13.04
C CYS A 137 -12.42 4.51 13.07
N GLN A 138 -13.08 4.35 11.92
CA GLN A 138 -14.36 3.63 11.91
C GLN A 138 -14.06 2.13 11.74
N PRO A 139 -14.49 1.27 12.68
CA PRO A 139 -14.38 -0.17 12.55
C PRO A 139 -14.96 -0.63 11.20
N GLY A 140 -14.17 -1.34 10.40
CA GLY A 140 -14.62 -1.94 9.13
C GLY A 140 -14.33 -1.16 7.85
N VAL A 141 -13.74 0.04 7.90
CA VAL A 141 -13.27 0.75 6.70
C VAL A 141 -11.74 0.79 6.70
N GLY A 142 -11.13 -0.18 6.01
CA GLY A 142 -9.72 -0.15 5.64
C GLY A 142 -8.72 -0.83 6.59
N ASN A 143 -9.11 -1.21 7.82
CA ASN A 143 -8.27 -2.03 8.69
C ASN A 143 -8.44 -3.52 8.34
N PHE A 144 -7.37 -4.13 7.83
CA PHE A 144 -7.32 -5.54 7.45
C PHE A 144 -6.41 -6.37 8.38
N TYR A 145 -5.97 -5.83 9.51
CA TYR A 145 -4.92 -6.43 10.35
C TYR A 145 -5.34 -6.89 11.76
N GLY A 146 -6.63 -6.84 12.11
CA GLY A 146 -7.15 -7.34 13.39
C GLY A 146 -6.87 -6.42 14.58
#